data_AF-A0A960ZDS6-F1
#
_entry.id   AF-A0A960ZDS6-F1
#
_cell.length_a   1.000
_cell.length_b   1.000
_cell.length_c   1.000
_cell.angle_alpha   90.00
_cell.angle_beta   90.00
_cell.angle_gamma   90.00
#
_symmetry.space_group_name_H-M   'P 1'
#
loop_
_entity.id
_entity.type
_entity.pdbx_description
1 polymer ?
#
loop_
_entity_poly.entity_id
_entity_poly.type
_entity_poly.pdbx_seq_one_letter_code
_entity_poly.pdbx_strand_id
1 'polypeptide(L)'
;LGYALFFIFCTQAKTICGKKIPFWSVAYWTVIDIIAINAAGTYFHHHFLQLMPSITISAAILLTLFIESSLFHNTIRRKKTAQLLLACFLVLAPYREMIDFFLEKPQTYEHPSLIGLKELGIWLKEHTSPDDRIFVFSKPAGILMTYSERRSPSRHFTRMFSRVEYIIEETVNDLSKNLPKYIIFKPARTENATWFLDFLKPRYTYVDTFYGYDVYILTKNN
;
A
#
# COMPACT_ATOMS: atom_id res chain seq x y z
N LEU A 1 20.61 -5.30 0.08
CA LEU A 1 20.99 -6.07 -1.13
C LEU A 1 21.16 -5.17 -2.37
N GLY A 2 20.16 -4.37 -2.75
CA GLY A 2 20.22 -3.50 -3.94
C GLY A 2 21.44 -2.58 -4.05
N TYR A 3 21.78 -1.86 -2.97
CA TYR A 3 22.97 -0.99 -2.93
C TYR A 3 24.30 -1.73 -3.16
N ALA A 4 24.43 -2.95 -2.62
CA ALA A 4 25.64 -3.76 -2.80
C ALA A 4 25.76 -4.25 -4.26
N LEU A 5 24.65 -4.67 -4.88
CA LEU A 5 24.59 -5.02 -6.30
C LEU A 5 24.98 -3.84 -7.18
N PHE A 6 24.44 -2.65 -6.89
CA PHE A 6 24.77 -1.44 -7.63
C PHE A 6 26.24 -1.04 -7.47
N PHE A 7 26.80 -1.15 -6.27
CA PHE A 7 28.22 -0.91 -6.04
C PHE A 7 29.10 -1.85 -6.87
N ILE A 8 28.81 -3.16 -6.84
CA ILE A 8 29.52 -4.16 -7.66
C ILE A 8 29.38 -3.84 -9.15
N PHE A 9 28.18 -3.46 -9.61
CA PHE A 9 27.93 -3.02 -10.99
C PHE A 9 28.85 -1.86 -11.39
N CYS A 10 28.98 -0.84 -10.54
CA CYS A 10 29.89 0.29 -10.76
C CYS A 10 31.37 -0.13 -10.82
N THR A 11 31.82 -1.09 -10.02
CA THR A 11 33.22 -1.58 -10.10
C THR A 11 33.55 -2.25 -11.43
N GLN A 12 32.54 -2.74 -12.16
CA GLN A 12 32.68 -3.38 -13.47
C GLN A 12 32.54 -2.42 -14.66
N ALA A 13 32.44 -1.11 -14.43
CA ALA A 13 32.14 -0.10 -15.46
C ALA A 13 33.03 -0.22 -16.71
N LYS A 14 34.36 -0.38 -16.55
CA LYS A 14 35.30 -0.52 -17.67
C LYS A 14 34.98 -1.73 -18.54
N THR A 15 34.73 -2.88 -17.91
CA THR A 15 34.39 -4.15 -18.59
C THR A 15 33.05 -4.02 -19.31
N ILE A 16 32.04 -3.44 -18.67
CA ILE A 16 30.69 -3.23 -19.23
C ILE A 16 30.76 -2.32 -20.46
N CYS A 17 31.44 -1.17 -20.34
CA CYS A 17 31.63 -0.23 -21.45
C CYS A 17 32.43 -0.86 -22.60
N GLY A 18 33.46 -1.66 -22.30
CA GLY A 18 34.24 -2.38 -23.31
C GLY A 18 33.41 -3.35 -24.15
N LYS A 19 32.34 -3.91 -23.58
CA LYS A 19 31.37 -4.78 -24.27
C LYS A 19 30.23 -4.01 -24.97
N LYS A 20 30.31 -2.67 -25.03
CA LYS A 20 29.27 -1.78 -25.60
C LYS A 20 27.90 -1.92 -24.93
N ILE A 21 27.86 -2.38 -23.68
CA ILE A 21 26.64 -2.40 -22.87
C ILE A 21 26.41 -0.97 -22.33
N PRO A 22 25.18 -0.43 -22.33
CA PRO A 22 24.90 0.96 -21.95
C PRO A 22 24.98 1.20 -20.43
N PHE A 23 26.19 1.13 -19.88
CA PHE A 23 26.48 1.28 -18.45
C PHE A 23 25.85 2.54 -17.85
N TRP A 24 26.10 3.70 -18.47
CA TRP A 24 25.67 5.00 -17.94
C TRP A 24 24.16 5.13 -17.87
N SER A 25 23.42 4.56 -18.83
CA SER A 25 21.95 4.57 -18.82
C SER A 25 21.40 3.78 -17.63
N VAL A 26 21.93 2.57 -17.38
CA VAL A 26 21.51 1.73 -16.25
C VAL A 26 21.92 2.35 -14.92
N ALA A 27 23.13 2.91 -14.84
CA ALA A 27 23.62 3.56 -13.64
C ALA A 27 22.81 4.81 -13.29
N TYR A 28 22.55 5.66 -14.27
CA TYR A 28 21.72 6.85 -14.11
C TYR A 28 20.32 6.48 -13.66
N TRP A 29 19.68 5.51 -14.31
CA TRP A 29 18.36 5.03 -13.92
C TRP A 29 18.34 4.53 -12.46
N THR A 30 19.30 3.69 -12.07
CA THR A 30 19.40 3.20 -10.68
C THR A 30 19.54 4.34 -9.68
N VAL A 31 20.38 5.34 -9.98
CA VAL A 31 20.56 6.51 -9.10
C VAL A 31 19.28 7.33 -8.99
N ILE A 32 18.55 7.56 -10.09
CA ILE A 32 17.27 8.28 -10.06
C ILE A 32 16.22 7.52 -9.24
N ASP A 33 16.14 6.20 -9.37
CA ASP A 33 15.23 5.38 -8.55
C ASP A 33 15.57 5.49 -7.06
N ILE A 34 16.86 5.45 -6.70
CA ILE A 34 17.32 5.65 -5.32
C ILE A 34 16.89 7.03 -4.82
N ILE A 35 17.16 8.09 -5.60
CA ILE A 35 16.79 9.46 -5.24
C ILE A 35 15.28 9.56 -5.05
N ALA A 36 14.48 9.01 -5.96
CA ALA A 36 13.02 9.06 -5.91
C ALA A 36 12.45 8.41 -4.63
N ILE A 37 12.97 7.24 -4.24
CA ILE A 37 12.55 6.56 -3.00
C ILE A 37 12.91 7.37 -1.77
N ASN A 38 14.12 7.95 -1.73
CA ASN A 38 14.57 8.75 -0.60
C ASN A 38 13.84 10.10 -0.53
N ALA A 39 13.48 10.69 -1.68
CA ALA A 39 12.75 11.96 -1.75
C ALA A 39 11.34 11.90 -1.15
N ALA A 40 10.73 10.71 -1.08
CA ALA A 40 9.42 10.53 -0.47
C ALA A 40 9.41 10.79 1.06
N GLY A 41 10.57 10.73 1.72
CA GLY A 41 10.72 10.92 3.18
C GLY A 41 10.01 9.87 4.06
N THR A 42 9.24 8.97 3.45
CA THR A 42 8.52 7.87 4.07
C THR A 42 8.73 6.61 3.23
N TYR A 43 9.07 5.50 3.89
CA TYR A 43 9.39 4.25 3.23
C TYR A 43 8.21 3.30 3.28
N PHE A 44 7.55 3.10 2.14
CA PHE A 44 6.56 2.05 1.97
C PHE A 44 7.12 0.91 1.13
N HIS A 45 6.68 -0.33 1.37
CA HIS A 45 7.12 -1.51 0.63
C HIS A 45 7.00 -1.33 -0.90
N HIS A 46 5.93 -0.67 -1.36
CA HIS A 46 5.71 -0.44 -2.79
C HIS A 46 6.69 0.58 -3.41
N HIS A 47 7.32 1.47 -2.62
CA HIS A 47 8.36 2.36 -3.15
C HIS A 47 9.57 1.55 -3.63
N PHE A 48 9.92 0.46 -2.94
CA PHE A 48 11.03 -0.41 -3.34
C PHE A 48 10.77 -1.17 -4.65
N LEU A 49 9.50 -1.32 -5.07
CA LEU A 49 9.17 -1.87 -6.37
C LEU A 49 9.70 -0.99 -7.52
N GLN A 50 9.89 0.31 -7.29
CA GLN A 50 10.47 1.22 -8.28
C GLN A 50 11.94 0.88 -8.58
N LEU A 51 12.70 0.37 -7.62
CA LEU A 51 14.11 -0.05 -7.82
C LEU A 51 14.25 -1.38 -8.56
N MET A 52 13.19 -2.17 -8.65
CA MET A 52 13.27 -3.52 -9.18
C MET A 52 13.80 -3.57 -10.62
N PRO A 53 13.30 -2.76 -11.58
CA PRO A 53 13.75 -2.84 -12.96
C PRO A 53 15.25 -2.57 -13.12
N SER A 54 15.75 -1.49 -12.51
CA SER A 54 17.15 -1.08 -12.63
C SER A 54 18.10 -2.07 -11.96
N ILE A 55 17.77 -2.56 -10.75
CA ILE A 55 18.54 -3.59 -10.05
C ILE A 55 18.53 -4.92 -10.82
N THR A 56 17.39 -5.34 -11.39
CA THR A 56 17.31 -6.58 -12.17
C THR A 56 18.20 -6.52 -13.42
N ILE A 57 18.22 -5.38 -14.13
CA ILE A 57 19.11 -5.20 -15.29
C ILE A 57 20.58 -5.23 -14.87
N SER A 58 20.95 -4.50 -13.81
CA SER A 58 22.31 -4.53 -13.26
C SER A 58 22.74 -5.94 -12.85
N ALA A 59 21.85 -6.69 -12.19
CA ALA A 59 22.11 -8.06 -11.78
C ALA A 59 22.29 -9.00 -12.99
N ALA A 60 21.47 -8.87 -14.04
CA ALA A 60 21.59 -9.66 -15.26
C ALA A 60 22.91 -9.40 -16.01
N ILE A 61 23.33 -8.14 -16.09
CA ILE A 61 24.62 -7.75 -16.68
C ILE A 61 25.77 -8.35 -15.87
N LEU A 62 25.75 -8.18 -14.54
CA LEU A 62 26.78 -8.74 -13.66
C LEU A 62 26.86 -10.26 -13.76
N LEU A 63 25.70 -10.95 -13.82
CA LEU A 63 25.65 -12.39 -14.00
C LEU A 63 26.25 -12.81 -15.35
N THR A 64 25.96 -12.06 -16.41
CA THR A 64 26.52 -12.31 -17.75
C THR A 64 28.04 -12.18 -17.74
N LEU A 65 28.56 -11.07 -17.19
CA LEU A 65 30.01 -10.85 -17.06
C LEU A 65 30.68 -11.92 -16.21
N PHE A 66 30.01 -12.35 -15.15
CA PHE A 66 30.49 -13.41 -14.28
C PHE A 66 30.60 -14.74 -15.01
N ILE A 67 29.58 -15.11 -15.81
CA ILE A 67 29.58 -16.31 -16.66
C ILE A 67 30.67 -16.24 -17.74
N GLU A 68 30.91 -15.07 -18.33
CA GLU A 68 31.93 -14.88 -19.36
C GLU A 68 33.36 -14.79 -18.80
N SER A 69 33.52 -14.49 -17.51
CA SER A 69 34.84 -14.36 -16.87
C SER A 69 35.62 -15.69 -16.89
N SER A 70 36.96 -15.61 -16.86
CA SER A 70 37.87 -16.77 -16.97
C SER A 70 37.65 -17.86 -15.90
N LEU A 71 36.88 -17.59 -14.85
CA LEU A 71 36.40 -18.57 -13.88
C LEU A 71 35.61 -19.72 -14.53
N PHE A 72 35.00 -19.50 -15.70
CA PHE A 72 34.20 -20.50 -16.43
C PHE A 72 34.94 -21.23 -17.56
N HIS A 73 36.20 -20.89 -17.85
CA HIS A 73 37.00 -21.63 -18.84
C HIS A 73 37.38 -23.04 -18.38
N ASN A 74 37.49 -23.25 -17.06
CA ASN A 74 37.68 -24.58 -16.50
C ASN A 74 36.32 -25.21 -16.16
N THR A 75 35.96 -26.29 -16.86
CA THR A 75 34.69 -27.02 -16.71
C THR A 75 34.37 -27.39 -15.26
N ILE A 76 35.40 -27.68 -14.44
CA ILE A 76 35.24 -28.03 -13.03
C ILE A 76 34.86 -26.80 -12.20
N ARG A 77 35.53 -25.65 -12.40
CA ARG A 77 35.20 -24.40 -11.71
C ARG A 77 33.81 -23.90 -12.10
N ARG A 78 33.46 -23.98 -13.39
CA ARG A 78 32.10 -23.68 -13.89
C ARG A 78 31.03 -24.48 -13.15
N LYS A 79 31.19 -25.81 -13.00
CA LYS A 79 30.23 -26.65 -12.27
C LYS A 79 30.09 -26.21 -10.82
N LYS A 80 31.20 -25.98 -10.12
CA LYS A 80 31.19 -25.53 -8.70
C LYS A 80 30.55 -24.16 -8.52
N THR A 81 30.83 -23.23 -9.42
CA THR A 81 30.24 -21.89 -9.39
C THR A 81 28.74 -21.92 -9.67
N ALA A 82 28.29 -22.70 -10.66
CA ALA A 82 26.87 -22.89 -10.93
C ALA A 82 26.15 -23.55 -9.74
N GLN A 83 26.78 -24.54 -9.10
CA GLN A 83 26.26 -25.16 -7.87
C GLN A 83 26.16 -24.15 -6.72
N LEU A 84 27.15 -23.27 -6.55
CA LEU A 84 27.13 -22.23 -5.53
C LEU A 84 26.03 -21.20 -5.79
N LEU A 85 25.88 -20.72 -7.03
CA LEU A 85 24.80 -19.79 -7.40
C LEU A 85 23.42 -20.43 -7.21
N LEU A 86 23.27 -21.71 -7.60
CA LEU A 86 22.05 -22.46 -7.36
C LEU A 86 21.81 -22.63 -5.86
N ALA A 87 22.83 -22.92 -5.05
CA ALA A 87 22.71 -22.99 -3.60
C ALA A 87 22.32 -21.63 -2.99
N CYS A 88 22.93 -20.53 -3.45
CA CYS A 88 22.54 -19.18 -3.03
C CYS A 88 21.09 -18.88 -3.42
N PHE A 89 20.63 -19.25 -4.62
CA PHE A 89 19.23 -19.13 -4.99
C PHE A 89 18.33 -20.00 -4.11
N LEU A 90 18.74 -21.25 -3.83
CA LEU A 90 18.06 -22.20 -2.94
C LEU A 90 18.01 -21.78 -1.47
N VAL A 91 18.89 -20.88 -1.03
CA VAL A 91 18.93 -20.37 0.35
C VAL A 91 18.31 -18.98 0.46
N LEU A 92 18.52 -18.12 -0.54
CA LEU A 92 18.16 -16.71 -0.51
C LEU A 92 16.87 -16.39 -1.26
N ALA A 93 16.32 -17.31 -2.06
CA ALA A 93 15.00 -17.06 -2.61
C ALA A 93 14.01 -16.97 -1.42
N PRO A 94 13.04 -16.06 -1.49
CA PRO A 94 12.03 -15.91 -0.46
C PRO A 94 11.02 -17.07 -0.59
N TYR A 95 11.47 -18.30 -0.31
CA TYR A 95 10.70 -19.53 -0.52
C TYR A 95 9.38 -19.45 0.21
N ARG A 96 9.40 -18.92 1.43
CA ARG A 96 8.20 -18.75 2.22
C ARG A 96 7.22 -17.81 1.53
N GLU A 97 7.63 -16.60 1.17
CA GLU A 97 6.75 -15.63 0.52
C GLU A 97 6.30 -16.09 -0.86
N MET A 98 7.14 -16.83 -1.59
CA MET A 98 6.81 -17.39 -2.90
C MET A 98 5.82 -18.56 -2.78
N ILE A 99 6.03 -19.45 -1.79
CA ILE A 99 5.10 -20.53 -1.45
C ILE A 99 3.79 -19.96 -0.94
N ASP A 100 3.82 -18.98 -0.05
CA ASP A 100 2.64 -18.28 0.46
C ASP A 100 1.89 -17.64 -0.72
N PHE A 101 2.59 -17.01 -1.67
CA PHE A 101 1.98 -16.44 -2.89
C PHE A 101 1.33 -17.49 -3.81
N PHE A 102 1.93 -18.67 -3.98
CA PHE A 102 1.44 -19.69 -4.92
C PHE A 102 0.47 -20.71 -4.29
N LEU A 103 0.64 -21.04 -3.00
CA LEU A 103 -0.14 -22.06 -2.29
C LEU A 103 -1.26 -21.47 -1.44
N GLU A 104 -1.04 -20.31 -0.81
CA GLU A 104 -2.17 -19.59 -0.25
C GLU A 104 -2.91 -18.97 -1.43
N LYS A 105 -4.19 -19.34 -1.63
CA LYS A 105 -5.09 -18.56 -2.50
C LYS A 105 -4.81 -17.11 -2.17
N PRO A 106 -4.30 -16.30 -3.12
CA PRO A 106 -3.53 -15.09 -2.86
C PRO A 106 -4.25 -14.37 -1.76
N GLN A 107 -3.79 -14.46 -0.49
CA GLN A 107 -4.68 -14.26 0.67
C GLN A 107 -5.52 -13.06 0.34
N THR A 108 -6.77 -13.28 -0.10
CA THR A 108 -7.67 -12.18 -0.40
C THR A 108 -7.62 -11.47 0.91
N TYR A 109 -7.08 -10.24 0.94
CA TYR A 109 -6.73 -9.52 2.15
C TYR A 109 -7.97 -9.47 3.05
N GLU A 110 -8.23 -10.56 3.74
CA GLU A 110 -9.35 -10.91 4.59
C GLU A 110 -8.73 -10.99 5.97
N HIS A 111 -7.86 -10.00 6.24
CA HIS A 111 -7.58 -9.63 7.60
C HIS A 111 -8.95 -9.53 8.28
N PRO A 112 -9.21 -10.17 9.43
CA PRO A 112 -10.55 -10.27 10.01
C PRO A 112 -11.28 -8.92 10.13
N SER A 113 -10.53 -7.83 10.30
CA SER A 113 -11.07 -6.47 10.31
C SER A 113 -11.63 -5.98 8.95
N LEU A 114 -11.22 -6.55 7.83
CA LEU A 114 -11.68 -6.24 6.48
C LEU A 114 -12.95 -7.03 6.13
N ILE A 115 -13.07 -8.28 6.62
CA ILE A 115 -14.33 -9.05 6.55
C ILE A 115 -15.44 -8.27 7.25
N GLY A 116 -15.21 -7.85 8.50
CA GLY A 116 -16.22 -7.10 9.26
C GLY A 116 -16.62 -5.77 8.60
N LEU A 117 -15.69 -5.09 7.93
CA LEU A 117 -16.00 -3.87 7.17
C LEU A 117 -16.81 -4.13 5.90
N LYS A 118 -16.56 -5.24 5.22
CA LYS A 118 -17.35 -5.69 4.07
C LYS A 118 -18.79 -5.98 4.51
N GLU A 119 -18.96 -6.75 5.59
CA GLU A 119 -20.27 -7.09 6.13
C GLU A 119 -21.03 -5.86 6.63
N LEU A 120 -20.36 -4.93 7.33
CA LEU A 120 -20.95 -3.65 7.70
C LEU A 120 -21.35 -2.81 6.47
N GLY A 121 -20.54 -2.82 5.40
CA GLY A 121 -20.89 -2.19 4.14
C GLY A 121 -22.17 -2.77 3.53
N ILE A 122 -22.27 -4.10 3.45
CA ILE A 122 -23.47 -4.81 2.97
C ILE A 122 -24.68 -4.49 3.83
N TRP A 123 -24.53 -4.52 5.16
CA TRP A 123 -25.59 -4.15 6.09
C TRP A 123 -26.09 -2.73 5.84
N LEU A 124 -25.19 -1.75 5.65
CA LEU A 124 -25.56 -0.38 5.31
C LEU A 124 -26.34 -0.32 4.00
N LYS A 125 -25.91 -1.08 2.97
CA LYS A 125 -26.62 -1.17 1.68
C LYS A 125 -28.06 -1.66 1.86
N GLU A 126 -28.30 -2.62 2.74
CA GLU A 126 -29.63 -3.18 3.01
C GLU A 126 -30.52 -2.24 3.84
N HIS A 127 -29.92 -1.36 4.66
CA HIS A 127 -30.64 -0.45 5.57
C HIS A 127 -30.76 1.00 5.04
N THR A 128 -30.36 1.23 3.79
CA THR A 128 -30.39 2.55 3.15
C THR A 128 -30.92 2.46 1.72
N SER A 129 -31.54 3.54 1.25
CA SER A 129 -31.90 3.73 -0.16
C SER A 129 -30.68 4.14 -0.99
N PRO A 130 -30.64 3.92 -2.32
CA PRO A 130 -29.52 4.33 -3.17
C PRO A 130 -29.16 5.82 -3.10
N ASP A 131 -30.15 6.68 -2.83
CA ASP A 131 -29.97 8.13 -2.70
C ASP A 131 -29.53 8.58 -1.28
N ASP A 132 -29.62 7.68 -0.29
CA ASP A 132 -29.13 7.96 1.05
C ASP A 132 -27.61 8.12 1.03
N ARG A 133 -27.11 9.03 1.87
CA ARG A 133 -25.68 9.23 2.05
C ARG A 133 -25.20 8.62 3.36
N ILE A 134 -23.95 8.20 3.40
CA ILE A 134 -23.27 7.74 4.61
C ILE A 134 -21.95 8.48 4.77
N PHE A 135 -21.48 8.66 6.00
CA PHE A 135 -20.18 9.25 6.26
C PHE A 135 -19.33 8.35 7.15
N VAL A 136 -18.11 8.02 6.71
CA VAL A 136 -17.25 7.02 7.36
C VAL A 136 -16.01 7.69 7.95
N PHE A 137 -16.09 8.16 9.18
CA PHE A 137 -14.97 8.79 9.86
C PHE A 137 -13.99 7.76 10.48
N SER A 138 -13.39 6.92 9.63
CA SER A 138 -12.49 5.86 10.07
C SER A 138 -11.45 5.45 9.00
N LYS A 139 -10.59 4.48 9.34
CA LYS A 139 -9.71 3.80 8.38
C LYS A 139 -9.90 2.28 8.52
N PRO A 140 -9.98 1.52 7.41
CA PRO A 140 -10.09 1.97 6.01
C PRO A 140 -11.54 2.24 5.56
N ALA A 141 -11.88 3.51 5.30
CA ALA A 141 -13.22 3.89 4.83
C ALA A 141 -13.56 3.35 3.43
N GLY A 142 -12.56 3.15 2.56
CA GLY A 142 -12.78 2.77 1.16
C GLY A 142 -13.53 1.45 0.98
N ILE A 143 -13.26 0.44 1.81
CA ILE A 143 -13.95 -0.86 1.73
C ILE A 143 -15.43 -0.70 2.07
N LEU A 144 -15.74 -0.01 3.17
CA LEU A 144 -17.10 0.22 3.60
C LEU A 144 -17.89 1.03 2.56
N MET A 145 -17.29 2.10 2.02
CA MET A 145 -17.91 2.89 0.94
C MET A 145 -18.15 2.06 -0.33
N THR A 146 -17.23 1.14 -0.65
CA THR A 146 -17.36 0.26 -1.83
C THR A 146 -18.54 -0.70 -1.66
N TYR A 147 -18.63 -1.40 -0.53
CA TYR A 147 -19.67 -2.42 -0.32
C TYR A 147 -21.04 -1.85 0.06
N SER A 148 -21.09 -0.65 0.64
CA SER A 148 -22.36 0.03 0.91
C SER A 148 -23.02 0.57 -0.36
N GLU A 149 -22.25 0.82 -1.43
CA GLU A 149 -22.74 1.46 -2.65
C GLU A 149 -23.50 2.77 -2.35
N ARG A 150 -23.04 3.52 -1.34
CA ARG A 150 -23.58 4.83 -0.97
C ARG A 150 -22.56 5.92 -1.22
N ARG A 151 -23.06 7.12 -1.49
CA ARG A 151 -22.20 8.29 -1.68
C ARG A 151 -21.91 8.95 -0.34
N SER A 152 -20.68 9.46 -0.20
CA SER A 152 -20.37 10.34 0.91
C SER A 152 -20.95 11.74 0.69
N PRO A 153 -21.39 12.45 1.74
CA PRO A 153 -21.75 13.86 1.66
C PRO A 153 -20.56 14.77 1.28
N SER A 154 -19.33 14.38 1.63
CA SER A 154 -18.10 15.12 1.32
C SER A 154 -17.07 14.25 0.60
N ARG A 155 -16.20 14.88 -0.20
CA ARG A 155 -14.98 14.25 -0.75
C ARG A 155 -13.96 13.88 0.33
N HIS A 156 -14.07 14.49 1.52
CA HIS A 156 -13.17 14.28 2.66
C HIS A 156 -13.70 13.24 3.65
N PHE A 157 -14.20 12.13 3.12
CA PHE A 157 -14.85 11.06 3.90
C PHE A 157 -13.89 10.15 4.67
N THR A 158 -12.59 10.50 4.75
CA THR A 158 -11.62 9.70 5.50
C THR A 158 -10.97 10.56 6.55
N ARG A 159 -10.62 9.95 7.68
CA ARG A 159 -9.92 10.65 8.76
C ARG A 159 -8.57 11.26 8.35
N MET A 160 -7.99 10.87 7.21
CA MET A 160 -6.71 11.47 6.76
C MET A 160 -6.81 12.98 6.56
N PHE A 161 -8.01 13.48 6.31
CA PHE A 161 -8.28 14.89 6.04
C PHE A 161 -8.59 15.71 7.30
N SER A 162 -8.71 15.08 8.48
CA SER A 162 -9.15 15.73 9.72
C SER A 162 -8.04 16.51 10.45
N ARG A 163 -6.96 16.88 9.77
CA ARG A 163 -5.80 17.58 10.36
C ARG A 163 -5.61 18.99 9.81
N VAL A 164 -6.39 19.38 8.82
CA VAL A 164 -6.21 20.63 8.09
C VAL A 164 -7.50 21.44 8.24
N GLU A 165 -7.41 22.62 8.85
CA GLU A 165 -8.58 23.39 9.30
C GLU A 165 -9.58 23.68 8.19
N TYR A 166 -9.11 24.23 7.06
CA TYR A 166 -10.00 24.54 5.93
C TYR A 166 -10.71 23.29 5.37
N ILE A 167 -10.09 22.11 5.49
CA ILE A 167 -10.70 20.84 5.06
C ILE A 167 -11.77 20.40 6.07
N ILE A 168 -11.54 20.62 7.36
CA ILE A 168 -12.53 20.36 8.41
C ILE A 168 -13.75 21.26 8.18
N GLU A 169 -13.55 22.55 7.94
CA GLU A 169 -14.63 23.50 7.65
C GLU A 169 -15.43 23.09 6.40
N GLU A 170 -14.75 22.74 5.31
CA GLU A 170 -15.39 22.23 4.09
C GLU A 170 -16.21 20.97 4.37
N THR A 171 -15.65 20.02 5.14
CA THR A 171 -16.32 18.77 5.51
C THR A 171 -17.58 19.02 6.35
N VAL A 172 -17.48 19.91 7.35
CA VAL A 172 -18.63 20.27 8.21
C VAL A 172 -19.72 20.96 7.41
N ASN A 173 -19.36 21.84 6.47
CA ASN A 173 -20.31 22.50 5.56
C ASN A 173 -21.01 21.48 4.66
N ASP A 174 -20.27 20.56 4.05
CA ASP A 174 -20.80 19.48 3.21
C ASP A 174 -21.77 18.58 3.99
N LEU A 175 -21.37 18.18 5.20
CA LEU A 175 -22.18 17.36 6.10
C LEU A 175 -23.45 18.07 6.55
N SER A 176 -23.39 19.39 6.75
CA SER A 176 -24.55 20.19 7.14
C SER A 176 -25.53 20.39 5.98
N LYS A 177 -25.03 20.53 4.75
CA LYS A 177 -25.85 20.67 3.54
C LYS A 177 -26.50 19.35 3.11
N ASN A 178 -25.77 18.25 3.24
CA ASN A 178 -26.21 16.93 2.83
C ASN A 178 -26.07 15.97 4.01
N LEU A 179 -27.04 15.98 4.93
CA LEU A 179 -26.98 15.13 6.12
C LEU A 179 -26.90 13.65 5.73
N PRO A 180 -25.83 12.93 6.11
CA PRO A 180 -25.80 11.48 5.93
C PRO A 180 -26.84 10.82 6.83
N LYS A 181 -27.45 9.75 6.36
CA LYS A 181 -28.38 8.95 7.17
C LYS A 181 -27.64 8.19 8.27
N TYR A 182 -26.44 7.69 7.95
CA TYR A 182 -25.57 7.00 8.89
C TYR A 182 -24.18 7.62 8.96
N ILE A 183 -23.64 7.70 10.18
CA ILE A 183 -22.24 8.02 10.45
C ILE A 183 -21.57 6.83 11.11
N ILE A 184 -20.42 6.43 10.57
CA ILE A 184 -19.64 5.28 11.04
C ILE A 184 -18.28 5.79 11.49
N PHE A 185 -17.86 5.49 12.72
CA PHE A 185 -16.52 5.84 13.19
C PHE A 185 -15.93 4.79 14.14
N LYS A 186 -14.62 4.85 14.38
CA LYS A 186 -13.92 3.95 15.30
C LYS A 186 -13.42 4.71 16.53
N PRO A 187 -14.01 4.53 17.73
CA PRO A 187 -13.81 5.41 18.90
C PRO A 187 -12.39 5.40 19.47
N ALA A 188 -11.71 4.25 19.44
CA ALA A 188 -10.38 4.04 20.05
C ALA A 188 -9.25 4.93 19.51
N ARG A 189 -9.54 5.86 18.59
CA ARG A 189 -8.56 6.79 18.05
C ARG A 189 -9.08 8.23 17.95
N THR A 190 -10.30 8.58 18.34
CA THR A 190 -10.92 9.88 18.04
C THR A 190 -10.70 10.98 19.09
N GLU A 191 -9.86 10.76 20.09
CA GLU A 191 -9.63 11.69 21.21
C GLU A 191 -9.28 13.13 20.77
N ASN A 192 -8.78 13.33 19.55
CA ASN A 192 -8.40 14.64 19.01
C ASN A 192 -9.35 15.22 17.94
N ALA A 193 -10.56 14.68 17.77
CA ALA A 193 -11.53 15.14 16.75
C ALA A 193 -12.77 15.77 17.40
N THR A 194 -12.58 16.82 18.20
CA THR A 194 -13.66 17.54 18.90
C THR A 194 -14.75 18.01 17.94
N TRP A 195 -14.36 18.64 16.82
CA TRP A 195 -15.28 19.11 15.78
C TRP A 195 -16.25 18.02 15.30
N PHE A 196 -15.79 16.77 15.22
CA PHE A 196 -16.60 15.66 14.73
C PHE A 196 -17.63 15.24 15.78
N LEU A 197 -17.25 15.21 17.05
CA LEU A 197 -18.18 14.93 18.14
C LEU A 197 -19.21 16.05 18.31
N ASP A 198 -18.79 17.31 18.13
CA ASP A 198 -19.68 18.48 18.18
C ASP A 198 -20.69 18.46 17.02
N PHE A 199 -20.30 17.97 15.85
CA PHE A 199 -21.21 17.74 14.75
C PHE A 199 -22.19 16.57 15.03
N LEU A 200 -21.65 15.46 15.54
CA LEU A 200 -22.35 14.18 15.70
C LEU A 200 -23.40 14.20 16.81
N LYS A 201 -22.99 14.53 18.05
CA LYS A 201 -23.81 14.38 19.26
C LYS A 201 -25.20 15.05 19.20
N PRO A 202 -25.35 16.29 18.70
CA PRO A 202 -26.67 16.93 18.69
C PRO A 202 -27.62 16.42 17.61
N ARG A 203 -27.12 15.65 16.62
CA ARG A 203 -27.89 15.30 15.40
C ARG A 203 -28.11 13.80 15.21
N TYR A 204 -27.31 12.97 15.87
CA TYR A 204 -27.32 11.54 15.63
C TYR A 204 -27.48 10.74 16.92
N THR A 205 -28.19 9.62 16.82
CA THR A 205 -28.38 8.66 17.90
C THR A 205 -27.52 7.44 17.63
N TYR A 206 -26.87 6.91 18.67
CA TYR A 206 -26.11 5.66 18.59
C TYR A 206 -27.05 4.48 18.27
N VAL A 207 -26.64 3.62 17.34
CA VAL A 207 -27.37 2.41 16.95
C VAL A 207 -26.73 1.19 17.58
N ASP A 208 -25.48 0.88 17.18
CA ASP A 208 -24.75 -0.30 17.65
C ASP A 208 -23.25 -0.19 17.29
N THR A 209 -22.46 -1.18 17.73
CA THR A 209 -21.05 -1.35 17.39
C THR A 209 -20.85 -2.60 16.55
N PHE A 210 -20.46 -2.43 15.28
CA PHE A 210 -20.15 -3.52 14.36
C PHE A 210 -18.64 -3.64 14.19
N TYR A 211 -18.05 -4.77 14.59
CA TYR A 211 -16.61 -5.04 14.38
C TYR A 211 -15.68 -3.93 14.92
N GLY A 212 -16.09 -3.29 16.02
CA GLY A 212 -15.38 -2.15 16.62
C GLY A 212 -15.54 -0.83 15.86
N TYR A 213 -16.61 -0.68 15.06
CA TYR A 213 -17.06 0.57 14.48
C TYR A 213 -18.43 0.92 15.03
N ASP A 214 -18.55 2.12 15.59
CA ASP A 214 -19.80 2.62 16.11
C ASP A 214 -20.62 3.20 14.96
N VAL A 215 -21.89 2.84 14.92
CA VAL A 215 -22.85 3.28 13.91
C VAL A 215 -23.85 4.22 14.57
N TYR A 216 -24.03 5.38 13.96
CA TYR A 216 -24.93 6.42 14.40
C TYR A 216 -25.93 6.73 13.29
N ILE A 217 -27.20 6.90 13.63
CA ILE A 217 -28.28 7.22 12.70
C ILE A 217 -28.77 8.64 12.94
N LEU A 218 -29.12 9.34 11.87
CA LEU A 218 -29.70 10.68 11.95
C LEU A 218 -30.97 10.65 12.82
N THR A 219 -30.99 11.47 13.88
CA THR A 219 -32.14 11.56 14.78
C THR A 219 -33.32 12.14 14.01
N LYS A 220 -34.46 11.44 14.03
CA LYS A 220 -35.71 11.98 13.49
C LYS A 220 -36.18 13.08 14.42
N ASN A 221 -36.26 14.31 13.92
CA ASN A 221 -37.03 15.35 14.58
C ASN A 221 -38.50 14.96 14.42
N ASN A 222 -39.10 14.42 15.49
CA ASN A 222 -40.54 14.21 15.57
C ASN A 222 -41.29 15.54 15.54
#